data_AF-A0AAC9R5W7-F1
#
_entry.id   AF-A0AAC9R5W7-F1
#
_cell.length_a   1.000
_cell.length_b   1.000
_cell.length_c   1.000
_cell.angle_alpha   90.00
_cell.angle_beta   90.00
_cell.angle_gamma   90.00
#
_symmetry.space_group_name_H-M   'P 1'
#
loop_
_entity.id
_entity.type
_entity.pdbx_description
1 polymer ?
#
loop_
_entity_poly.entity_id
_entity_poly.type
_entity_poly.pdbx_seq_one_letter_code
_entity_poly.pdbx_strand_id
1 'polypeptide(L)'
;MKFQQTKKSKYGAKKTTVDGIVFDSKAESIYYLQHKNDDRMTMQEKFVLMDKFRLNGKLYREIAFRSFGTAFKESSKNLTINRSDLDESENVRREEE
;
A
#
# COMPACT_ATOMS: atom_id res chain seq x y z
N MET A 1 25.04 -30.54 20.44
CA MET A 1 24.16 -29.34 20.33
C MET A 1 23.73 -29.20 18.88
N LYS A 2 22.42 -29.08 18.61
CA LYS A 2 21.92 -28.82 17.24
C LYS A 2 21.97 -27.31 16.99
N PHE A 3 22.88 -26.84 16.14
CA PHE A 3 22.87 -25.45 15.68
C PHE A 3 21.66 -25.26 14.75
N GLN A 4 20.61 -24.58 15.23
CA GLN A 4 19.55 -24.10 14.36
C GLN A 4 20.17 -23.10 13.40
N GLN A 5 20.27 -23.47 12.12
CA GLN A 5 20.67 -22.52 11.09
C GLN A 5 19.64 -21.39 11.03
N THR A 6 20.03 -20.20 11.46
CA THR A 6 19.23 -19.00 11.26
C THR A 6 19.21 -18.73 9.75
N LYS A 7 18.04 -18.90 9.12
CA LYS A 7 17.85 -18.55 7.71
C LYS A 7 18.22 -17.07 7.54
N LYS A 8 19.40 -16.81 6.98
CA LYS A 8 19.78 -15.46 6.58
C LYS A 8 18.81 -15.02 5.49
N SER A 9 18.30 -13.80 5.61
CA SER A 9 17.48 -13.21 4.54
C SER A 9 18.31 -13.13 3.25
N LYS A 10 17.63 -13.16 2.09
CA LYS A 10 18.28 -13.16 0.75
C LYS A 10 19.37 -12.08 0.61
N TYR A 11 19.19 -10.95 1.29
CA TYR A 11 20.11 -9.80 1.26
C TYR A 11 20.77 -9.50 2.62
N GLY A 12 20.68 -10.40 3.61
CA GLY A 12 21.23 -10.15 4.95
C GLY A 12 20.61 -8.95 5.68
N ALA A 13 19.40 -8.54 5.28
CA ALA A 13 18.63 -7.49 5.92
C ALA A 13 18.46 -7.77 7.42
N LYS A 14 18.68 -6.74 8.22
CA LYS A 14 18.51 -6.74 9.67
C LYS A 14 17.40 -5.76 10.04
N LYS A 15 16.48 -6.22 10.90
CA LYS A 15 15.47 -5.35 11.48
C LYS A 15 16.15 -4.23 12.25
N THR A 16 15.68 -3.00 12.07
CA THR A 16 16.27 -1.80 12.66
C THR A 16 15.14 -0.99 13.28
N THR A 17 15.35 -0.46 14.49
CA THR A 17 14.37 0.38 15.16
C THR A 17 14.88 1.82 15.17
N VAL A 18 14.09 2.75 14.62
CA VAL A 18 14.40 4.19 14.59
C VAL A 18 13.13 4.94 14.97
N ASP A 19 13.23 5.90 15.89
CA ASP A 19 12.09 6.68 16.40
C ASP A 19 10.90 5.82 16.88
N GLY A 20 11.18 4.60 17.39
CA GLY A 20 10.16 3.63 17.82
C GLY A 20 9.50 2.82 16.69
N ILE A 21 9.82 3.11 15.42
CA ILE A 21 9.33 2.36 14.25
C ILE A 21 10.29 1.21 13.94
N VAL A 22 9.76 0.00 13.78
CA VAL A 22 10.52 -1.19 13.40
C VAL A 22 10.52 -1.36 11.88
N PHE A 23 11.68 -1.19 11.29
CA PHE A 23 11.94 -1.38 9.85
C PHE A 23 12.45 -2.80 9.57
N ASP A 24 12.12 -3.33 8.39
CA ASP A 24 12.56 -4.67 7.96
C ASP A 24 14.01 -4.65 7.45
N SER A 25 14.54 -3.47 7.11
CA SER A 25 15.93 -3.29 6.73
C SER A 25 16.53 -1.94 7.17
N LYS A 26 17.86 -1.88 7.23
CA LYS A 26 18.61 -0.63 7.46
C LYS A 26 18.34 0.40 6.36
N ALA A 27 18.19 -0.03 5.11
CA ALA A 27 17.93 0.87 3.99
C ALA A 27 16.62 1.65 4.16
N GLU A 28 15.55 0.97 4.61
CA GLU A 28 14.27 1.61 4.91
C GLU A 28 14.40 2.68 6.00
N SER A 29 15.13 2.36 7.07
CA SER A 29 15.34 3.31 8.17
C SER A 29 16.12 4.56 7.73
N ILE A 30 17.07 4.42 6.81
CA ILE A 30 17.82 5.56 6.24
C ILE A 30 16.91 6.41 5.37
N TYR A 31 16.09 5.78 4.52
CA TYR A 31 15.14 6.49 3.66
C TYR A 31 14.14 7.30 4.50
N TYR A 32 13.60 6.70 5.56
CA TYR A 32 12.77 7.39 6.54
C TYR A 32 13.49 8.60 7.16
N LEU A 33 14.72 8.43 7.65
CA LEU A 33 15.47 9.52 8.28
C LEU A 33 15.73 10.70 7.33
N GLN A 34 15.91 10.44 6.04
CA GLN A 34 16.13 11.46 5.02
C GLN A 34 14.89 12.31 4.74
N HIS A 35 13.69 11.75 4.93
CA HIS A 35 12.43 12.35 4.49
C HIS A 35 11.44 12.58 5.64
N LYS A 36 11.79 12.26 6.90
CA LYS A 36 10.91 12.42 8.07
C LYS A 36 10.42 13.84 8.34
N ASN A 37 11.08 14.84 7.77
CA ASN A 37 10.72 16.25 7.90
C ASN A 37 9.86 16.75 6.72
N ASP A 38 9.53 15.89 5.75
CA ASP A 38 8.64 16.22 4.65
C ASP A 38 7.19 15.93 5.06
N ASP A 39 6.34 16.96 5.06
CA ASP A 39 4.92 16.87 5.42
C ASP A 39 4.11 15.96 4.47
N ARG A 40 4.65 15.67 3.28
CA ARG A 40 4.03 14.75 2.31
C ARG A 40 4.36 13.30 2.60
N MET A 41 5.33 13.05 3.49
CA MET A 41 5.79 11.72 3.80
C MET A 41 4.81 11.01 4.75
N THR A 42 4.11 10.01 4.22
CA THR A 42 3.22 9.18 5.04
C THR A 42 3.67 7.73 5.02
N MET A 43 3.60 7.06 6.18
CA MET A 43 3.82 5.62 6.25
C MET A 43 2.67 4.94 5.51
N GLN A 44 3.00 4.10 4.54
CA GLN A 44 1.98 3.40 3.77
C GLN A 44 1.23 2.41 4.63
N GLU A 45 -0.10 2.41 4.47
CA GLU A 45 -0.96 1.45 5.13
C GLU A 45 -0.76 0.05 4.56
N LYS A 46 -1.04 -0.94 5.41
CA LYS A 46 -1.02 -2.34 5.01
C LYS A 46 -2.25 -2.63 4.16
N PHE A 47 -2.05 -3.01 2.90
CA PHE A 47 -3.16 -3.39 2.02
C PHE A 47 -3.32 -4.90 1.99
N VAL A 48 -4.48 -5.40 2.38
CA VAL A 48 -4.79 -6.83 2.36
C VAL A 48 -5.21 -7.21 0.96
N LEU A 49 -4.41 -8.04 0.28
CA LEU A 49 -4.76 -8.57 -1.04
C LEU A 49 -5.71 -9.76 -0.93
N MET A 50 -5.50 -10.57 0.09
CA MET A 50 -6.32 -11.74 0.37
C MET A 50 -6.33 -12.02 1.86
N ASP A 51 -7.54 -12.16 2.40
CA ASP A 51 -7.75 -12.47 3.81
C ASP A 51 -7.19 -13.83 4.21
N LYS A 52 -7.00 -14.02 5.51
CA LYS A 52 -6.71 -15.34 6.07
C LYS A 52 -7.91 -16.26 5.82
N PHE A 53 -7.66 -17.47 5.33
CA PHE A 53 -8.71 -18.45 5.10
C PHE A 53 -8.24 -19.87 5.43
N ARG A 54 -9.21 -20.77 5.57
CA ARG A 54 -8.97 -22.20 5.74
C ARG A 54 -9.42 -22.93 4.50
N LEU A 55 -8.57 -23.81 3.99
CA LEU A 55 -8.89 -24.70 2.87
C LEU A 55 -8.37 -26.09 3.22
N ASN A 56 -9.25 -27.09 3.19
CA ASN A 56 -8.93 -28.50 3.49
C ASN A 56 -8.20 -28.71 4.83
N GLY A 57 -8.66 -28.02 5.89
CA GLY A 57 -8.06 -28.07 7.22
C GLY A 57 -6.73 -27.32 7.37
N LYS A 58 -6.16 -26.81 6.28
CA LYS A 58 -4.93 -26.00 6.30
C LYS A 58 -5.27 -24.52 6.42
N LEU A 59 -4.60 -23.84 7.36
CA LEU A 59 -4.70 -22.39 7.54
C LEU A 59 -3.73 -21.69 6.59
N TYR A 60 -4.27 -20.81 5.75
CA TYR A 60 -3.50 -19.92 4.89
C TYR A 60 -3.45 -18.55 5.55
N ARG A 61 -2.23 -18.00 5.68
CA ARG A 61 -2.03 -16.66 6.22
C ARG A 61 -2.49 -15.63 5.20
N GLU A 62 -2.96 -14.51 5.72
CA GLU A 62 -3.24 -13.32 4.94
C GLU A 62 -2.06 -12.95 4.05
N ILE A 63 -2.35 -12.63 2.78
CA ILE A 63 -1.37 -12.05 1.88
C ILE A 63 -1.60 -10.55 1.89
N ALA A 64 -0.64 -9.84 2.47
CA ALA A 64 -0.66 -8.39 2.53
C ALA A 64 0.42 -7.81 1.62
N PHE A 65 0.05 -6.78 0.89
CA PHE A 65 1.00 -5.91 0.23
C PHE A 65 1.45 -4.83 1.21
N ARG A 66 2.77 -4.72 1.36
CA ARG A 66 3.42 -3.61 2.05
C ARG A 66 4.51 -3.13 1.11
N SER A 67 4.34 -1.93 0.56
CA SER A 67 5.36 -1.38 -0.33
C SER A 67 6.53 -0.82 0.48
N PHE A 68 7.70 -0.83 -0.16
CA PHE A 68 8.94 -0.28 0.36
C PHE A 68 8.96 1.21 0.02
N GLY A 69 8.37 2.06 0.86
CA GLY A 69 8.42 3.49 0.65
C GLY A 69 7.24 4.21 1.26
N THR A 70 7.47 5.43 1.70
CA THR A 70 6.43 6.36 2.10
C THR A 70 5.67 6.81 0.87
N ALA A 71 4.35 6.92 0.96
CA ALA A 71 3.55 7.49 -0.13
C ALA A 71 3.62 9.02 -0.03
N PHE A 72 3.91 9.67 -1.16
CA PHE A 72 3.65 11.10 -1.32
C PHE A 72 2.15 11.24 -1.58
N LYS A 73 1.45 12.00 -0.73
CA LYS A 73 0.09 12.43 -1.07
C LYS A 73 0.16 13.30 -2.32
N GLU A 74 -0.30 12.76 -3.44
CA GLU A 74 -0.70 13.59 -4.57
C GLU A 74 -1.97 14.33 -4.15
N SER A 75 -2.04 15.64 -4.39
CA SER A 75 -3.26 16.42 -4.19
C SER A 75 -4.26 16.04 -5.28
N SER A 76 -4.85 14.84 -5.16
CA SER A 76 -5.88 14.38 -6.06
C SER A 76 -7.06 15.36 -5.93
N LYS A 77 -7.28 16.17 -6.97
CA LYS A 77 -8.56 16.87 -7.13
C LYS A 77 -9.60 15.78 -7.34
N ASN A 78 -10.47 15.59 -6.35
CA ASN A 78 -11.61 14.69 -6.46
C ASN A 78 -12.53 15.27 -7.55
N LEU A 79 -12.44 14.78 -8.79
CA LEU A 79 -13.41 15.11 -9.82
C LEU A 79 -14.64 14.21 -9.59
N THR A 80 -15.60 14.71 -8.82
CA THR A 80 -16.92 14.10 -8.70
C THR A 80 -17.66 14.33 -10.01
N ILE A 81 -17.71 13.31 -10.87
CA ILE A 81 -18.64 13.30 -12.01
C ILE A 81 -20.00 12.88 -11.45
N ASN A 82 -20.96 13.80 -11.42
CA ASN A 82 -22.31 13.45 -11.02
C ASN A 82 -22.97 12.68 -12.16
N ARG A 83 -23.66 11.58 -11.83
CA ARG A 83 -24.41 10.76 -12.80
C ARG A 83 -25.54 11.54 -13.51
N SER A 84 -25.90 12.72 -13.00
CA SER A 84 -26.83 13.66 -13.66
C SER A 84 -26.29 14.25 -14.96
N ASP A 85 -24.98 14.26 -15.15
CA ASP A 85 -24.34 14.96 -16.27
C ASP A 85 -24.25 14.08 -17.54
N LEU A 86 -24.86 12.89 -17.51
CA LEU A 86 -24.83 11.88 -18.58
C LEU A 86 -26.15 11.74 -19.37
N ASP A 87 -27.20 12.47 -19.05
CA ASP A 87 -28.55 12.26 -19.62
C ASP A 87 -29.10 13.44 -20.47
N GLU A 88 -28.25 14.32 -21.02
CA GLU A 88 -28.69 15.39 -21.93
C GLU A 88 -28.07 15.33 -23.35
N SER A 89 -27.96 14.14 -23.95
CA SER A 89 -27.56 14.06 -25.39
C SER A 89 -28.42 13.18 -26.31
N GLU A 90 -29.61 12.73 -25.89
CA GLU A 90 -30.48 11.90 -26.76
C GLU A 90 -31.88 12.46 -27.09
N ASN A 91 -32.15 13.77 -26.96
CA ASN A 91 -33.47 14.31 -27.33
C ASN A 91 -33.47 15.51 -28.29
N VAL A 92 -32.62 15.50 -29.31
CA VAL A 92 -32.72 16.42 -30.46
C VAL A 92 -32.72 15.64 -31.77
N ARG A 93 -33.71 14.76 -32.02
CA ARG A 93 -33.99 14.17 -33.35
C ARG A 93 -35.46 13.79 -33.59
N ARG A 94 -36.43 14.54 -33.07
CA ARG A 94 -37.85 14.37 -33.46
C ARG A 94 -38.65 15.67 -33.41
N GLU A 95 -38.21 16.72 -34.10
CA GLU A 95 -39.11 17.80 -34.56
C GLU A 95 -38.47 18.44 -35.79
N GLU A 96 -38.54 17.79 -36.95
CA GLU A 96 -38.68 18.47 -38.23
C GLU A 96 -39.60 17.60 -39.10
N GLU A 97 -40.80 18.14 -39.31
CA GLU A 97 -41.83 17.73 -40.26
C GLU A 97 -41.41 18.12 -41.69
#